data_AF-A0A258IJD4-F1
#
_entry.id   AF-A0A258IJD4-F1
#
_cell.length_a   1.000
_cell.length_b   1.000
_cell.length_c   1.000
_cell.angle_alpha   90.00
_cell.angle_beta   90.00
_cell.angle_gamma   90.00
#
_symmetry.space_group_name_H-M   'P 1'
#
loop_
_entity.id
_entity.type
_entity.pdbx_description
1 polymer ?
#
loop_
_entity_poly.entity_id
_entity_poly.type
_entity_poly.pdbx_seq_one_letter_code
_entity_poly.pdbx_strand_id
1 'polypeptide(L)'
;MARGPRTETPGNFVSEWFGHRVHPNVISTTASVADQQSERCPFLSGATNEDRPCIKAAAARGVCTISSVSNGPRQDWLVCPYRALSDGLVERATRQLFSIPETVTPFVTPAVTLKHDDVRTDIVDRLKARQPVFIYLDKKTGGELSIPPTDRSPEFSFDVTIVELTMEEGAPHIDRFGILEIQTMDFHGSYRDAVRNLREGLRMHPTRFGPTVQDNQWWLSEGVEGPNIANVFKRTFYQMMFKFQLGQHDRCAGCVLAVPQSVWDSWQRHLGAPELVAEADGTHSLLAPGRVRLDPCPAWIYVFDPDATSPETPSPIVLRKMIGTDAPSMSHWALEVAPAAALSNIDSEAGMLSVLSRRLKLFWPELAKTVVVELSGDRNARTPTSKPRRTKTIQAPLAAVEQSSDYAGPSPEAVHGETPDEG
;
A
#
# COMPACT_ATOMS: atom_id res chain seq x y z
N MET A 1 -33.53 0.71 -9.29
CA MET A 1 -32.18 0.77 -9.88
C MET A 1 -31.68 -0.65 -10.06
N ALA A 2 -31.47 -1.07 -11.31
CA ALA A 2 -31.04 -2.42 -11.65
C ALA A 2 -29.61 -2.64 -11.15
N ARG A 3 -29.39 -3.70 -10.37
CA ARG A 3 -28.04 -4.18 -10.06
C ARG A 3 -27.45 -4.72 -11.35
N GLY A 4 -26.42 -4.08 -11.86
CA GLY A 4 -25.62 -4.59 -12.98
C GLY A 4 -25.06 -5.99 -12.68
N PRO A 5 -24.62 -6.72 -13.70
CA PRO A 5 -24.13 -8.09 -13.53
C PRO A 5 -22.94 -8.07 -12.56
N ARG A 6 -22.99 -8.88 -11.50
CA ARG A 6 -21.83 -9.19 -10.66
C ARG A 6 -20.90 -10.07 -11.49
N THR A 7 -19.95 -9.46 -12.21
CA THR A 7 -19.08 -10.13 -13.19
C THR A 7 -17.78 -10.69 -12.60
N GLU A 8 -17.50 -10.52 -11.31
CA GLU A 8 -16.24 -10.96 -10.71
C GLU A 8 -16.46 -12.05 -9.66
N THR A 9 -15.68 -13.14 -9.77
CA THR A 9 -15.71 -14.25 -8.82
C THR A 9 -15.38 -13.73 -7.41
N PRO A 10 -16.25 -13.95 -6.41
CA PRO A 10 -15.98 -13.58 -5.02
C PRO A 10 -14.72 -14.27 -4.49
N GLY A 11 -13.93 -13.58 -3.67
CA GLY A 11 -12.75 -14.13 -2.99
C GLY A 11 -11.46 -13.33 -3.24
N ASN A 12 -10.43 -13.69 -2.48
CA ASN A 12 -9.07 -13.14 -2.59
C ASN A 12 -8.15 -14.23 -3.13
N PHE A 13 -7.26 -13.90 -4.05
CA PHE A 13 -6.44 -14.88 -4.76
C PHE A 13 -4.98 -14.44 -4.76
N VAL A 14 -4.04 -15.35 -4.52
CA VAL A 14 -2.62 -15.11 -4.87
C VAL A 14 -2.56 -14.84 -6.37
N SER A 15 -2.12 -13.65 -6.77
CA SER A 15 -2.11 -13.22 -8.18
C SER A 15 -0.73 -13.24 -8.82
N GLU A 16 0.33 -13.06 -8.03
CA GLU A 16 1.70 -13.34 -8.46
C GLU A 16 2.40 -14.26 -7.45
N TRP A 17 2.99 -15.34 -7.94
CA TRP A 17 3.80 -16.28 -7.17
C TRP A 17 5.23 -16.36 -7.76
N PHE A 18 6.20 -16.02 -6.92
CA PHE A 18 7.60 -15.74 -7.28
C PHE A 18 7.75 -14.69 -8.39
N GLY A 19 6.88 -13.67 -8.37
CA GLY A 19 6.86 -12.59 -9.38
C GLY A 19 6.13 -12.93 -10.67
N HIS A 20 5.63 -14.16 -10.82
CA HIS A 20 4.95 -14.61 -12.01
C HIS A 20 3.44 -14.72 -11.82
N ARG A 21 2.69 -14.23 -12.80
CA ARG A 21 1.23 -14.12 -12.76
C ARG A 21 0.59 -15.51 -12.72
N VAL A 22 -0.23 -15.77 -11.70
CA VAL A 22 -0.99 -17.02 -11.50
C VAL A 22 -2.51 -16.80 -11.39
N HIS A 23 -2.96 -15.55 -11.24
CA HIS A 23 -4.38 -15.15 -11.31
C HIS A 23 -4.51 -13.72 -11.88
N PRO A 24 -5.55 -13.40 -12.69
CA PRO A 24 -6.62 -14.31 -13.15
C PRO A 24 -6.21 -15.22 -14.32
N ASN A 25 -5.23 -14.77 -15.12
CA ASN A 25 -4.69 -15.53 -16.25
C ASN A 25 -3.27 -15.97 -15.91
N VAL A 26 -2.99 -17.26 -15.98
CA VAL A 26 -1.66 -17.80 -15.66
C VAL A 26 -0.69 -17.50 -16.80
N ILE A 27 0.39 -16.77 -16.51
CA ILE A 27 1.51 -16.58 -17.44
C ILE A 27 2.59 -17.59 -17.05
N SER A 28 2.76 -18.63 -17.87
CA SER A 28 3.70 -19.71 -17.61
C SER A 28 4.71 -19.83 -18.75
N THR A 29 5.97 -19.56 -18.44
CA THR A 29 7.13 -19.73 -19.31
C THR A 29 8.13 -20.69 -18.66
N THR A 30 9.11 -21.18 -19.42
CA THR A 30 10.19 -22.01 -18.86
C THR A 30 10.93 -21.27 -17.73
N ALA A 31 11.16 -19.96 -17.90
CA ALA A 31 11.79 -19.14 -16.87
C ALA A 31 10.89 -18.99 -15.64
N SER A 32 9.59 -18.74 -15.80
CA SER A 32 8.70 -18.57 -14.65
C SER A 32 8.61 -19.85 -13.79
N VAL A 33 8.55 -21.01 -14.45
CA VAL A 33 8.51 -22.30 -13.76
C VAL A 33 9.84 -22.59 -13.07
N ALA A 34 10.98 -22.25 -13.70
CA ALA A 34 12.29 -22.39 -13.07
C ALA A 34 12.40 -21.56 -11.79
N ASP A 35 11.94 -20.31 -11.80
CA ASP A 35 11.96 -19.42 -10.63
C ASP A 35 11.07 -19.94 -9.50
N GLN A 36 9.90 -20.49 -9.87
CA GLN A 36 8.99 -21.12 -8.91
C GLN A 36 9.57 -22.40 -8.30
N GLN A 37 10.30 -23.20 -9.09
CA GLN A 37 10.95 -24.44 -8.63
C GLN A 37 12.15 -24.17 -7.73
N SER A 38 12.97 -23.18 -8.05
CA SER A 38 14.14 -22.77 -7.26
C SER A 38 13.78 -21.83 -6.10
N GLU A 39 12.50 -21.46 -5.98
CA GLU A 39 12.02 -20.45 -5.04
C GLU A 39 12.75 -19.10 -5.17
N ARG A 40 13.22 -18.78 -6.38
CA ARG A 40 13.98 -17.57 -6.70
C ARG A 40 13.10 -16.34 -6.68
N CYS A 41 13.63 -15.23 -6.17
CA CYS A 41 12.99 -13.93 -6.25
C CYS A 41 13.58 -13.12 -7.40
N PRO A 42 12.90 -12.97 -8.55
CA PRO A 42 13.46 -12.27 -9.71
C PRO A 42 13.82 -10.80 -9.41
N PHE A 43 13.09 -10.15 -8.49
CA PHE A 43 13.32 -8.75 -8.11
C PHE A 43 14.51 -8.54 -7.17
N LEU A 44 14.85 -9.54 -6.36
CA LEU A 44 16.07 -9.49 -5.54
C LEU A 44 17.26 -9.84 -6.42
N SER A 45 17.12 -10.90 -7.23
CA SER A 45 18.18 -11.33 -8.13
C SER A 45 18.59 -10.30 -9.17
N GLY A 46 17.61 -9.62 -9.79
CA GLY A 46 17.89 -8.53 -10.70
C GLY A 46 18.61 -7.37 -10.01
N ALA A 47 18.16 -6.97 -8.82
CA ALA A 47 18.73 -5.84 -8.09
C ALA A 47 20.15 -6.10 -7.56
N THR A 48 20.48 -7.34 -7.19
CA THR A 48 21.81 -7.68 -6.65
C THR A 48 22.74 -8.29 -7.70
N ASN A 49 22.23 -8.58 -8.90
CA ASN A 49 22.92 -9.36 -9.94
C ASN A 49 23.45 -10.73 -9.43
N GLU A 50 22.69 -11.36 -8.53
CA GLU A 50 23.03 -12.65 -7.91
C GLU A 50 21.78 -13.53 -7.80
N ASP A 51 21.92 -14.85 -7.84
CA ASP A 51 20.77 -15.73 -7.60
C ASP A 51 20.37 -15.68 -6.12
N ARG A 52 19.12 -15.25 -5.85
CA ARG A 52 18.63 -14.93 -4.49
C ARG A 52 17.22 -15.52 -4.30
N PRO A 53 17.03 -16.36 -3.27
CA PRO A 53 15.71 -16.90 -2.97
C PRO A 53 14.77 -15.83 -2.40
N CYS A 54 13.47 -16.12 -2.39
CA CYS A 54 12.50 -15.28 -1.70
C CYS A 54 12.77 -15.25 -0.19
N ILE A 55 12.90 -14.05 0.37
CA ILE A 55 13.19 -13.88 1.81
C ILE A 55 11.98 -14.15 2.73
N LYS A 56 10.78 -14.28 2.16
CA LYS A 56 9.57 -14.50 2.94
C LYS A 56 9.60 -15.88 3.61
N ALA A 57 9.02 -15.93 4.81
CA ALA A 57 8.84 -17.16 5.57
C ALA A 57 8.04 -18.21 4.78
N ALA A 58 8.21 -19.48 5.14
CA ALA A 58 7.65 -20.62 4.39
C ALA A 58 6.14 -20.53 4.10
N ALA A 59 5.36 -19.96 5.02
CA ALA A 59 3.90 -19.80 4.89
C ALA A 59 3.47 -18.71 3.91
N ALA A 60 4.37 -17.81 3.51
CA ALA A 60 4.11 -16.69 2.60
C ALA A 60 5.09 -16.64 1.42
N ARG A 61 5.91 -17.69 1.25
CA ARG A 61 7.03 -17.69 0.33
C ARG A 61 6.54 -17.58 -1.12
N GLY A 62 7.15 -16.66 -1.85
CA GLY A 62 6.80 -16.36 -3.24
C GLY A 62 5.53 -15.52 -3.43
N VAL A 63 4.68 -15.33 -2.41
CA VAL A 63 3.46 -14.52 -2.56
C VAL A 63 3.86 -13.05 -2.74
N CYS A 64 3.80 -12.53 -3.96
CA CYS A 64 4.20 -11.15 -4.27
C CYS A 64 3.00 -10.20 -4.28
N THR A 65 1.87 -10.68 -4.78
CA THR A 65 0.67 -9.88 -5.05
C THR A 65 -0.59 -10.72 -4.78
N ILE A 66 -1.62 -10.10 -4.23
CA ILE A 66 -2.96 -10.67 -4.01
C ILE A 66 -3.98 -9.89 -4.83
N SER A 67 -4.85 -10.58 -5.55
CA SER A 67 -5.99 -9.97 -6.24
C SER A 67 -7.24 -10.03 -5.37
N SER A 68 -7.87 -8.88 -5.11
CA SER A 68 -9.03 -8.76 -4.22
C SER A 68 -9.99 -7.65 -4.64
N VAL A 69 -11.27 -7.79 -4.25
CA VAL A 69 -12.38 -6.84 -4.46
C VAL A 69 -12.66 -5.96 -3.23
N SER A 70 -11.73 -5.87 -2.27
CA SER A 70 -11.99 -5.30 -0.94
C SER A 70 -12.32 -3.81 -0.88
N ASN A 71 -12.07 -3.03 -1.93
CA ASN A 71 -12.37 -1.61 -2.02
C ASN A 71 -13.25 -1.25 -3.24
N GLY A 72 -13.88 -2.22 -3.88
CA GLY A 72 -14.75 -2.02 -5.05
C GLY A 72 -14.44 -3.01 -6.16
N PRO A 73 -13.89 -2.58 -7.32
CA PRO A 73 -13.48 -3.48 -8.38
C PRO A 73 -12.30 -4.37 -7.95
N ARG A 74 -12.09 -5.51 -8.61
CA ARG A 74 -10.92 -6.35 -8.40
C ARG A 74 -9.64 -5.60 -8.77
N GLN A 75 -8.71 -5.55 -7.83
CA GLN A 75 -7.40 -4.92 -8.01
C GLN A 75 -6.29 -5.82 -7.47
N ASP A 76 -5.07 -5.61 -7.96
CA ASP A 76 -3.88 -6.22 -7.41
C ASP A 76 -3.38 -5.41 -6.21
N TRP A 77 -3.10 -6.12 -5.12
CA TRP A 77 -2.55 -5.60 -3.90
C TRP A 77 -1.16 -6.19 -3.73
N LEU A 78 -0.13 -5.36 -3.90
CA LEU A 78 1.23 -5.80 -3.63
C LEU A 78 1.34 -6.09 -2.14
N VAL A 79 1.93 -7.24 -1.81
CA VAL A 79 2.16 -7.68 -0.43
C VAL A 79 3.65 -7.89 -0.14
N CYS A 80 4.51 -7.44 -1.05
CA CYS A 80 5.95 -7.58 -0.96
C CYS A 80 6.62 -6.27 -1.42
N PRO A 81 7.39 -5.56 -0.58
CA PRO A 81 8.05 -4.31 -1.00
C PRO A 81 9.04 -4.55 -2.14
N TYR A 82 9.69 -5.71 -2.18
CA TYR A 82 10.63 -6.05 -3.25
C TYR A 82 9.99 -6.18 -4.63
N ARG A 83 8.67 -6.38 -4.69
CA ARG A 83 7.91 -6.41 -5.95
C ARG A 83 7.71 -5.00 -6.52
N ALA A 84 7.64 -3.99 -5.66
CA ALA A 84 7.37 -2.60 -6.03
C ALA A 84 8.64 -1.85 -6.46
N LEU A 85 9.78 -2.16 -5.82
CA LEU A 85 11.05 -1.49 -6.11
C LEU A 85 11.60 -1.92 -7.48
N SER A 86 11.72 -0.96 -8.39
CA SER A 86 12.29 -1.13 -9.73
C SER A 86 13.15 0.08 -10.10
N ASP A 87 14.16 -0.15 -10.95
CA ASP A 87 15.08 0.90 -11.41
C ASP A 87 14.32 2.07 -12.06
N GLY A 88 13.28 1.76 -12.84
CA GLY A 88 12.43 2.77 -13.47
C GLY A 88 11.63 3.62 -12.46
N LEU A 89 11.29 3.10 -11.28
CA LEU A 89 10.65 3.89 -10.22
C LEU A 89 11.67 4.83 -9.56
N VAL A 90 12.88 4.34 -9.29
CA VAL A 90 13.97 5.15 -8.72
C VAL A 90 14.38 6.25 -9.68
N GLU A 91 14.58 5.95 -10.97
CA GLU A 91 14.95 6.94 -11.98
C GLU A 91 13.91 8.06 -12.11
N ARG A 92 12.61 7.72 -12.10
CA ARG A 92 11.53 8.71 -12.13
C ARG A 92 11.50 9.56 -10.87
N ALA A 93 11.67 8.95 -9.69
CA ALA A 93 11.75 9.68 -8.43
C ALA A 93 12.95 10.65 -8.44
N THR A 94 14.13 10.19 -8.87
CA THR A 94 15.32 11.04 -9.05
C THR A 94 15.01 12.22 -9.97
N ARG A 95 14.41 11.96 -11.13
CA ARG A 95 14.06 13.01 -12.09
C ARG A 95 13.17 14.08 -11.47
N GLN A 96 12.13 13.65 -10.76
CA GLN A 96 11.16 14.57 -10.17
C GLN A 96 11.71 15.35 -8.98
N LEU A 97 12.41 14.68 -8.06
CA LEU A 97 12.94 15.31 -6.84
C LEU A 97 14.02 16.33 -7.18
N PHE A 98 14.91 15.99 -8.11
CA PHE A 98 16.05 16.84 -8.48
C PHE A 98 15.75 17.74 -9.69
N SER A 99 14.49 17.82 -10.14
CA SER A 99 14.03 18.68 -11.24
C SER A 99 14.83 18.50 -12.55
N ILE A 100 15.11 17.24 -12.91
CA ILE A 100 15.94 16.90 -14.07
C ILE A 100 15.09 16.95 -15.35
N PRO A 101 15.43 17.77 -16.36
CA PRO A 101 14.67 17.86 -17.61
C PRO A 101 14.60 16.51 -18.34
N GLU A 102 13.47 16.19 -18.98
CA GLU A 102 13.28 14.94 -19.74
C GLU A 102 14.34 14.70 -20.82
N THR A 103 14.91 15.78 -21.36
CA THR A 103 15.98 15.73 -22.37
C THR A 103 17.33 15.29 -21.81
N VAL A 104 17.47 15.18 -20.48
CA VAL A 104 18.70 14.78 -19.80
C VAL A 104 18.51 13.41 -19.17
N THR A 105 19.40 12.48 -19.50
CA THR A 105 19.44 11.14 -18.89
C THR A 105 20.36 11.16 -17.68
N PRO A 106 19.84 11.10 -16.44
CA PRO A 106 20.67 10.99 -15.26
C PRO A 106 21.37 9.62 -15.23
N PHE A 107 22.59 9.59 -14.71
CA PHE A 107 23.21 8.33 -14.33
C PHE A 107 22.78 7.99 -12.90
N VAL A 108 22.05 6.90 -12.72
CA VAL A 108 21.54 6.45 -11.41
C VAL A 108 22.02 5.03 -11.18
N THR A 109 22.72 4.76 -10.08
CA THR A 109 23.27 3.44 -9.78
C THR A 109 23.17 3.10 -8.29
N PRO A 110 22.98 1.84 -7.89
CA PRO A 110 22.99 1.47 -6.47
C PRO A 110 24.37 1.68 -5.83
N ALA A 111 24.40 2.11 -4.58
CA ALA A 111 25.64 2.46 -3.87
C ALA A 111 26.63 1.28 -3.71
N VAL A 112 26.15 0.03 -3.64
CA VAL A 112 27.02 -1.16 -3.59
C VAL A 112 27.96 -1.25 -4.80
N THR A 113 27.58 -0.69 -5.95
CA THR A 113 28.40 -0.70 -7.17
C THR A 113 29.68 0.13 -7.01
N LEU A 114 29.71 1.08 -6.06
CA LEU A 114 30.89 1.88 -5.74
C LEU A 114 32.06 1.06 -5.18
N LYS A 115 31.87 -0.23 -4.89
CA LYS A 115 32.97 -1.16 -4.55
C LYS A 115 33.91 -1.42 -5.73
N HIS A 116 33.43 -1.22 -6.96
CA HIS A 116 34.20 -1.47 -8.17
C HIS A 116 34.93 -0.20 -8.66
N ASP A 117 36.21 -0.33 -8.97
CA ASP A 117 37.08 0.79 -9.37
C ASP A 117 36.63 1.43 -10.69
N ASP A 118 36.21 0.63 -11.66
CA ASP A 118 35.70 1.08 -12.96
C ASP A 118 34.46 1.96 -12.81
N VAL A 119 33.52 1.59 -11.94
CA VAL A 119 32.33 2.39 -11.63
C VAL A 119 32.72 3.72 -10.99
N ARG A 120 33.67 3.71 -10.04
CA ARG A 120 34.17 4.96 -9.43
C ARG A 120 34.83 5.88 -10.46
N THR A 121 35.61 5.33 -11.38
CA THR A 121 36.22 6.10 -12.47
C THR A 121 35.17 6.68 -13.42
N ASP A 122 34.19 5.89 -13.86
CA ASP A 122 33.11 6.36 -14.73
C ASP A 122 32.31 7.49 -14.08
N ILE A 123 31.98 7.37 -12.79
CA ILE A 123 31.33 8.44 -12.02
C ILE A 123 32.15 9.73 -12.04
N VAL A 124 33.46 9.66 -11.79
CA VAL A 124 34.32 10.85 -11.79
C VAL A 124 34.34 11.50 -13.17
N ASP A 125 34.41 10.72 -14.25
CA ASP A 125 34.43 11.24 -15.61
C ASP A 125 33.09 11.90 -15.99
N ARG A 126 31.96 11.30 -15.59
CA ARG A 126 30.62 11.89 -15.75
C ARG A 126 30.46 13.19 -14.98
N LEU A 127 30.92 13.24 -13.74
CA LEU A 127 30.88 14.45 -12.92
C LEU A 127 31.73 15.57 -13.53
N LYS A 128 32.93 15.26 -14.04
CA LYS A 128 33.77 16.22 -14.78
C LYS A 128 33.07 16.73 -16.05
N ALA A 129 32.32 15.87 -16.73
CA ALA A 129 31.48 16.22 -17.87
C ALA A 129 30.18 16.95 -17.50
N ARG A 130 29.94 17.23 -16.21
CA ARG A 130 28.72 17.86 -15.67
C ARG A 130 27.43 17.07 -15.98
N GLN A 131 27.53 15.75 -16.12
CA GLN A 131 26.36 14.89 -16.20
C GLN A 131 25.73 14.77 -14.80
N PRO A 132 24.38 14.78 -14.67
CA PRO A 132 23.73 14.47 -13.40
C PRO A 132 24.01 13.03 -12.97
N VAL A 133 24.63 12.86 -11.80
CA VAL A 133 25.02 11.56 -11.25
C VAL A 133 24.38 11.37 -9.88
N PHE A 134 23.75 10.22 -9.70
CA PHE A 134 23.08 9.84 -8.48
C PHE A 134 23.45 8.44 -8.08
N ILE A 135 23.55 8.24 -6.77
CA ILE A 135 23.58 6.92 -6.17
C ILE A 135 22.33 6.73 -5.32
N TYR A 136 21.90 5.49 -5.10
CA TYR A 136 20.85 5.23 -4.13
C TYR A 136 21.24 4.12 -3.16
N LEU A 137 20.74 4.24 -1.94
CA LEU A 137 20.85 3.25 -0.88
C LEU A 137 19.46 2.71 -0.59
N ASP A 138 19.35 1.39 -0.60
CA ASP A 138 18.17 0.67 -0.16
C ASP A 138 18.59 -0.55 0.67
N LYS A 139 17.60 -1.26 1.23
CA LYS A 139 17.83 -2.50 1.98
C LYS A 139 18.65 -3.56 1.24
N LYS A 140 18.59 -3.60 -0.10
CA LYS A 140 19.23 -4.63 -0.95
C LYS A 140 20.67 -4.26 -1.33
N THR A 141 20.96 -2.97 -1.51
CA THR A 141 22.10 -2.48 -2.31
C THR A 141 22.96 -1.43 -1.59
N GLY A 142 22.80 -1.27 -0.28
CA GLY A 142 23.63 -0.37 0.51
C GLY A 142 23.30 -0.31 2.01
N GLY A 143 22.13 -0.82 2.38
CA GLY A 143 21.56 -0.63 3.71
C GLY A 143 20.64 0.60 3.71
N GLU A 144 19.53 0.52 4.42
CA GLU A 144 18.67 1.68 4.66
C GLU A 144 19.42 2.70 5.53
N LEU A 145 19.16 3.99 5.29
CA LEU A 145 19.65 5.06 6.16
C LEU A 145 18.57 5.43 7.16
N SER A 146 18.98 5.72 8.39
CA SER A 146 18.09 6.24 9.44
C SER A 146 18.57 7.58 10.00
N ILE A 147 17.61 8.40 10.42
CA ILE A 147 17.86 9.54 11.30
C ILE A 147 17.77 9.02 12.74
N PRO A 148 18.84 9.12 13.54
CA PRO A 148 18.84 8.61 14.90
C PRO A 148 17.82 9.34 15.80
N PRO A 149 17.32 8.68 16.84
CA PRO A 149 16.37 9.29 17.76
C PRO A 149 17.06 10.38 18.60
N THR A 150 16.26 11.34 19.04
CA THR A 150 16.63 12.35 20.05
C THR A 150 15.56 12.38 21.13
N ASP A 151 15.78 13.15 22.20
CA ASP A 151 14.74 13.41 23.22
C ASP A 151 13.45 14.01 22.65
N ARG A 152 13.49 14.56 21.42
CA ARG A 152 12.38 15.29 20.78
C ARG A 152 11.94 14.70 19.44
N SER A 153 12.57 13.61 18.98
CA SER A 153 12.24 12.98 17.70
C SER A 153 12.51 11.48 17.74
N PRO A 154 11.60 10.63 17.24
CA PRO A 154 11.89 9.20 17.14
C PRO A 154 12.87 8.92 16.00
N GLU A 155 13.38 7.70 15.95
CA GLU A 155 14.14 7.21 14.81
C GLU A 155 13.24 7.06 13.58
N PHE A 156 13.77 7.40 12.40
CA PHE A 156 13.11 7.12 11.12
C PHE A 156 14.11 6.58 10.11
N SER A 157 13.82 5.40 9.55
CA SER A 157 14.54 4.83 8.41
C SER A 157 13.88 5.17 7.10
N PHE A 158 14.65 5.23 6.01
CA PHE A 158 14.16 5.47 4.66
C PHE A 158 14.33 4.23 3.79
N ASP A 159 13.27 3.83 3.08
CA ASP A 159 13.30 2.64 2.21
C ASP A 159 14.34 2.78 1.10
N VAL A 160 14.37 3.96 0.46
CA VAL A 160 15.36 4.35 -0.54
C VAL A 160 15.81 5.79 -0.28
N THR A 161 17.11 5.98 -0.13
CA THR A 161 17.74 7.31 -0.11
C THR A 161 18.50 7.53 -1.41
N ILE A 162 18.14 8.56 -2.16
CA ILE A 162 18.78 8.95 -3.42
C ILE A 162 19.73 10.11 -3.11
N VAL A 163 20.97 10.04 -3.57
CA VAL A 163 22.03 11.01 -3.24
C VAL A 163 22.56 11.62 -4.52
N GLU A 164 22.52 12.95 -4.61
CA GLU A 164 23.11 13.72 -5.70
C GLU A 164 24.62 13.85 -5.48
N LEU A 165 25.38 13.40 -6.48
CA LEU A 165 26.82 13.58 -6.50
C LEU A 165 27.18 14.80 -7.34
N THR A 166 28.04 15.64 -6.79
CA THR A 166 28.60 16.81 -7.46
C THR A 166 30.12 16.80 -7.36
N MET A 167 30.76 17.83 -7.91
CA MET A 167 32.21 18.00 -7.87
C MET A 167 32.55 19.25 -7.08
N GLU A 168 33.27 19.07 -5.98
CA GLU A 168 33.74 20.13 -5.09
C GLU A 168 35.25 19.96 -4.90
N GLU A 169 36.02 21.03 -5.11
CA GLU A 169 37.50 21.03 -4.99
C GLU A 169 38.21 19.92 -5.79
N GLY A 170 37.60 19.45 -6.88
CA GLY A 170 38.15 18.39 -7.74
C GLY A 170 37.91 16.97 -7.23
N ALA A 171 37.08 16.78 -6.20
CA ALA A 171 36.68 15.49 -5.65
C ALA A 171 35.15 15.29 -5.65
N PRO A 172 34.67 14.02 -5.77
CA PRO A 172 33.26 13.66 -5.54
C PRO A 172 32.75 14.17 -4.20
N HIS A 173 31.64 14.91 -4.24
CA HIS A 173 30.94 15.45 -3.08
C HIS A 173 29.46 15.05 -3.09
N ILE A 174 28.87 14.95 -1.90
CA ILE A 174 27.42 14.71 -1.73
C ILE A 174 26.74 16.06 -1.51
N ASP A 175 25.93 16.51 -2.46
CA ASP A 175 25.25 17.80 -2.34
C ASP A 175 23.92 17.68 -1.59
N ARG A 176 22.91 17.15 -2.27
CA ARG A 176 21.55 16.95 -1.73
C ARG A 176 21.17 15.47 -1.73
N PHE A 177 20.11 15.15 -1.00
CA PHE A 177 19.50 13.83 -1.02
C PHE A 177 17.99 13.92 -1.23
N GLY A 178 17.38 12.84 -1.69
CA GLY A 178 15.95 12.67 -1.85
C GLY A 178 15.49 11.37 -1.21
N ILE A 179 14.23 11.31 -0.82
CA ILE A 179 13.66 10.15 -0.15
C ILE A 179 12.60 9.51 -1.05
N LEU A 180 12.65 8.18 -1.19
CA LEU A 180 11.60 7.38 -1.82
C LEU A 180 11.14 6.29 -0.84
N GLU A 181 9.88 6.39 -0.43
CA GLU A 181 9.17 5.48 0.48
C GLU A 181 8.24 4.58 -0.33
N ILE A 182 8.21 3.30 -0.01
CA ILE A 182 7.43 2.30 -0.75
C ILE A 182 6.49 1.62 0.22
N GLN A 183 5.19 1.93 0.09
CA GLN A 183 4.18 1.28 0.91
C GLN A 183 3.36 0.29 0.08
N THR A 184 3.48 -0.99 0.45
CA THR A 184 2.62 -2.08 -0.05
C THR A 184 1.48 -2.37 0.93
N MET A 185 0.87 -3.56 0.90
CA MET A 185 -0.25 -3.92 1.76
C MET A 185 0.04 -5.16 2.62
N ASP A 186 -0.41 -5.12 3.87
CA ASP A 186 -0.50 -6.30 4.73
C ASP A 186 -1.90 -6.90 4.63
N PHE A 187 -2.04 -8.20 4.87
CA PHE A 187 -3.35 -8.88 4.84
C PHE A 187 -3.64 -9.55 6.18
N HIS A 188 -4.92 -9.81 6.41
CA HIS A 188 -5.39 -10.68 7.47
C HIS A 188 -5.18 -12.16 7.11
N GLY A 189 -5.33 -13.04 8.11
CA GLY A 189 -5.25 -14.49 7.91
C GLY A 189 -3.85 -15.01 7.58
N SER A 190 -3.78 -16.06 6.75
CA SER A 190 -2.53 -16.70 6.37
C SER A 190 -2.56 -17.20 4.92
N TYR A 191 -1.46 -17.03 4.19
CA TYR A 191 -1.33 -17.58 2.84
C TYR A 191 -0.92 -19.06 2.82
N ARG A 192 -0.80 -19.70 3.99
CA ARG A 192 -0.18 -21.02 4.16
C ARG A 192 -0.82 -22.09 3.27
N ASP A 193 -2.15 -22.16 3.23
CA ASP A 193 -2.85 -23.20 2.48
C ASP A 193 -2.73 -22.98 0.97
N ALA A 194 -2.89 -21.74 0.50
CA ALA A 194 -2.64 -21.39 -0.90
C ALA A 194 -1.19 -21.70 -1.33
N VAL A 195 -0.20 -21.35 -0.50
CA VAL A 195 1.22 -21.67 -0.78
C VAL A 195 1.48 -23.17 -0.78
N ARG A 196 0.89 -23.93 0.15
CA ARG A 196 0.97 -25.40 0.18
C ARG A 196 0.40 -25.98 -1.12
N ASN A 197 -0.78 -25.55 -1.52
CA ASN A 197 -1.45 -26.05 -2.72
C ASN A 197 -0.63 -25.74 -3.99
N LEU A 198 -0.04 -24.55 -4.09
CA LEU A 198 0.85 -24.17 -5.19
C LEU A 198 2.11 -25.04 -5.24
N ARG A 199 2.76 -25.26 -4.09
CA ARG A 199 3.95 -26.14 -4.00
C ARG A 199 3.64 -27.57 -4.37
N GLU A 200 2.56 -28.14 -3.83
CA GLU A 200 2.14 -29.51 -4.14
C GLU A 200 1.74 -29.64 -5.61
N GLY A 201 1.02 -28.65 -6.16
CA GLY A 201 0.69 -28.57 -7.58
C GLY A 201 1.95 -28.57 -8.47
N LEU A 202 2.96 -27.78 -8.11
CA LEU A 202 4.24 -27.73 -8.81
C LEU A 202 5.00 -29.05 -8.73
N ARG A 203 5.02 -29.68 -7.55
CA ARG A 203 5.66 -30.97 -7.31
C ARG A 203 5.00 -32.11 -8.10
N MET A 204 3.66 -32.14 -8.15
CA MET A 204 2.90 -33.18 -8.84
C MET A 204 2.84 -32.99 -10.35
N HIS A 205 2.88 -31.74 -10.83
CA HIS A 205 2.71 -31.40 -12.24
C HIS A 205 3.81 -30.47 -12.77
N PRO A 206 5.11 -30.80 -12.63
CA PRO A 206 6.19 -29.85 -12.94
C PRO A 206 6.22 -29.40 -14.40
N THR A 207 5.86 -30.26 -15.36
CA THR A 207 5.84 -29.95 -16.80
C THR A 207 4.53 -29.32 -17.28
N ARG A 208 3.49 -29.34 -16.45
CA ARG A 208 2.15 -28.81 -16.77
C ARG A 208 1.64 -27.83 -15.71
N PHE A 209 2.54 -27.27 -14.91
CA PHE A 209 2.18 -26.51 -13.73
C PHE A 209 1.25 -25.34 -14.06
N GLY A 210 1.62 -24.52 -15.05
CA GLY A 210 0.82 -23.38 -15.49
C GLY A 210 -0.62 -23.75 -15.86
N PRO A 211 -0.84 -24.65 -16.85
CA PRO A 211 -2.17 -25.16 -17.18
C PRO A 211 -2.92 -25.75 -15.98
N THR A 212 -2.25 -26.52 -15.12
CA THR A 212 -2.89 -27.11 -13.93
C THR A 212 -3.38 -26.03 -12.97
N VAL A 213 -2.60 -24.97 -12.72
CA VAL A 213 -3.02 -23.84 -11.87
C VAL A 213 -4.17 -23.06 -12.53
N GLN A 214 -4.16 -22.92 -13.85
CA GLN A 214 -5.24 -22.27 -14.60
C GLN A 214 -6.57 -23.02 -14.42
N ASP A 215 -6.53 -24.35 -14.44
CA ASP A 215 -7.70 -25.21 -14.24
C ASP A 215 -8.15 -25.27 -12.76
N ASN A 216 -7.27 -24.92 -11.81
CA ASN A 216 -7.49 -25.05 -10.36
C ASN A 216 -7.30 -23.73 -9.59
N GLN A 217 -7.88 -22.63 -10.09
CA GLN A 217 -7.75 -21.29 -9.49
C GLN A 217 -8.18 -21.21 -8.01
N TRP A 218 -9.02 -22.13 -7.54
CA TRP A 218 -9.42 -22.19 -6.13
C TRP A 218 -8.23 -22.45 -5.19
N TRP A 219 -7.16 -23.11 -5.65
CA TRP A 219 -5.92 -23.30 -4.90
C TRP A 219 -5.33 -21.99 -4.41
N LEU A 220 -5.51 -20.91 -5.18
CA LEU A 220 -4.92 -19.60 -4.92
C LEU A 220 -5.68 -18.82 -3.85
N SER A 221 -6.87 -19.27 -3.46
CA SER A 221 -7.79 -18.55 -2.57
C SER A 221 -7.94 -19.13 -1.17
N GLU A 222 -7.46 -20.36 -0.95
CA GLU A 222 -7.63 -21.06 0.32
C GLU A 222 -6.87 -20.34 1.45
N GLY A 223 -7.61 -19.90 2.48
CA GLY A 223 -7.08 -19.17 3.62
C GLY A 223 -6.73 -17.69 3.36
N VAL A 224 -6.90 -17.20 2.12
CA VAL A 224 -6.54 -15.81 1.76
C VAL A 224 -7.68 -14.87 2.15
N GLU A 225 -7.44 -14.08 3.19
CA GLU A 225 -8.39 -13.07 3.67
C GLU A 225 -8.19 -11.71 2.98
N GLY A 226 -8.82 -10.66 3.52
CA GLY A 226 -8.76 -9.31 2.96
C GLY A 226 -7.54 -8.50 3.39
N PRO A 227 -7.26 -7.38 2.69
CA PRO A 227 -6.20 -6.44 3.02
C PRO A 227 -6.49 -5.68 4.32
N ASN A 228 -5.44 -5.40 5.08
CA ASN A 228 -5.49 -4.68 6.35
C ASN A 228 -5.39 -3.15 6.12
N ILE A 229 -6.35 -2.62 5.36
CA ILE A 229 -6.35 -1.24 4.81
C ILE A 229 -6.13 -0.19 5.91
N ALA A 230 -6.95 -0.23 6.96
CA ALA A 230 -6.92 0.80 8.00
C ALA A 230 -5.61 0.79 8.80
N ASN A 231 -5.02 -0.38 9.04
CA ASN A 231 -3.75 -0.49 9.74
C ASN A 231 -2.60 0.10 8.91
N VAL A 232 -2.55 -0.25 7.62
CA VAL A 232 -1.55 0.30 6.71
C VAL A 232 -1.70 1.82 6.62
N PHE A 233 -2.91 2.34 6.40
CA PHE A 233 -3.15 3.79 6.35
C PHE A 233 -2.64 4.48 7.62
N LYS A 234 -2.97 3.99 8.82
CA LYS A 234 -2.56 4.62 10.09
C LYS A 234 -1.04 4.73 10.23
N ARG A 235 -0.31 3.65 9.95
CA ARG A 235 1.17 3.64 10.06
C ARG A 235 1.81 4.55 9.02
N THR A 236 1.40 4.41 7.75
CA THR A 236 2.00 5.18 6.66
C THR A 236 1.65 6.66 6.78
N PHE A 237 0.42 7.00 7.18
CA PHE A 237 0.02 8.39 7.35
C PHE A 237 0.95 9.14 8.31
N TYR A 238 1.20 8.60 9.51
CA TYR A 238 2.11 9.22 10.46
C TYR A 238 3.53 9.37 9.89
N GLN A 239 4.08 8.31 9.30
CA GLN A 239 5.41 8.33 8.69
C GLN A 239 5.51 9.40 7.61
N MET A 240 4.51 9.53 6.76
CA MET A 240 4.52 10.51 5.67
C MET A 240 4.36 11.93 6.17
N MET A 241 3.56 12.17 7.22
CA MET A 241 3.45 13.52 7.77
C MET A 241 4.78 14.01 8.30
N PHE A 242 5.55 13.12 8.92
CA PHE A 242 6.90 13.44 9.38
C PHE A 242 7.88 13.59 8.21
N LYS A 243 7.96 12.62 7.31
CA LYS A 243 8.94 12.59 6.21
C LYS A 243 8.69 13.67 5.16
N PHE A 244 7.45 14.08 4.92
CA PHE A 244 7.14 15.23 4.06
C PHE A 244 7.57 16.58 4.67
N GLN A 245 7.61 16.68 6.00
CA GLN A 245 8.22 17.85 6.65
C GLN A 245 9.75 17.82 6.54
N LEU A 246 10.38 16.64 6.68
CA LEU A 246 11.81 16.49 6.39
C LEU A 246 12.17 16.85 4.94
N GLY A 247 11.26 16.59 4.01
CA GLY A 247 11.36 16.98 2.59
C GLY A 247 11.53 18.47 2.34
N GLN A 248 11.33 19.34 3.34
CA GLN A 248 11.51 20.79 3.22
C GLN A 248 12.89 21.28 3.68
N HIS A 249 13.75 20.39 4.19
CA HIS A 249 15.10 20.77 4.59
C HIS A 249 15.94 21.16 3.35
N ASP A 250 16.80 22.19 3.45
CA ASP A 250 17.53 22.74 2.28
C ASP A 250 18.41 21.72 1.54
N ARG A 251 18.92 20.71 2.25
CA ARG A 251 19.69 19.59 1.68
C ARG A 251 18.84 18.42 1.18
N CYS A 252 17.53 18.45 1.41
CA CYS A 252 16.58 17.45 0.96
C CYS A 252 15.86 17.97 -0.30
N ALA A 253 16.01 17.29 -1.42
CA ALA A 253 15.33 17.61 -2.68
C ALA A 253 13.82 17.29 -2.63
N GLY A 254 13.38 16.57 -1.60
CA GLY A 254 11.98 16.22 -1.35
C GLY A 254 11.78 14.74 -1.04
N CYS A 255 10.51 14.35 -0.89
CA CYS A 255 10.12 13.00 -0.54
C CYS A 255 9.00 12.48 -1.44
N VAL A 256 9.14 11.24 -1.92
CA VAL A 256 8.14 10.51 -2.71
C VAL A 256 7.59 9.36 -1.87
N LEU A 257 6.27 9.27 -1.76
CA LEU A 257 5.57 8.05 -1.35
C LEU A 257 5.07 7.30 -2.58
N ALA A 258 5.62 6.12 -2.85
CA ALA A 258 5.13 5.21 -3.87
C ALA A 258 4.14 4.20 -3.28
N VAL A 259 2.92 4.18 -3.83
CA VAL A 259 1.85 3.25 -3.43
C VAL A 259 1.20 2.60 -4.66
N PRO A 260 0.78 1.32 -4.56
CA PRO A 260 -0.08 0.71 -5.57
C PRO A 260 -1.42 1.44 -5.72
N GLN A 261 -2.01 1.36 -6.90
CA GLN A 261 -3.34 1.92 -7.22
C GLN A 261 -4.41 1.44 -6.25
N SER A 262 -4.39 0.15 -5.88
CA SER A 262 -5.29 -0.43 -4.90
C SER A 262 -5.19 0.21 -3.50
N VAL A 263 -3.97 0.51 -3.06
CA VAL A 263 -3.72 1.20 -1.79
C VAL A 263 -4.26 2.62 -1.86
N TRP A 264 -3.91 3.37 -2.91
CA TRP A 264 -4.41 4.74 -3.11
C TRP A 264 -5.95 4.83 -3.14
N ASP A 265 -6.60 3.92 -3.87
CA ASP A 265 -8.06 3.88 -3.98
C ASP A 265 -8.71 3.53 -2.63
N SER A 266 -8.08 2.64 -1.86
CA SER A 266 -8.53 2.32 -0.50
C SER A 266 -8.43 3.50 0.47
N TRP A 267 -7.46 4.40 0.26
CA TRP A 267 -7.22 5.57 1.10
C TRP A 267 -8.17 6.72 0.84
N GLN A 268 -8.91 6.74 -0.29
CA GLN A 268 -9.84 7.82 -0.60
C GLN A 268 -10.80 8.10 0.56
N ARG A 269 -11.39 7.07 1.16
CA ARG A 269 -12.31 7.24 2.31
C ARG A 269 -11.62 7.76 3.57
N HIS A 270 -10.36 7.40 3.77
CA HIS A 270 -9.56 7.89 4.89
C HIS A 270 -9.16 9.36 4.74
N LEU A 271 -9.21 9.89 3.51
CA LEU A 271 -8.91 11.28 3.17
C LEU A 271 -10.18 12.12 2.91
N GLY A 272 -11.37 11.58 3.16
CA GLY A 272 -12.62 12.30 2.89
C GLY A 272 -12.99 12.39 1.41
N ALA A 273 -12.43 11.51 0.58
CA ALA A 273 -12.59 11.42 -0.87
C ALA A 273 -12.27 12.75 -1.59
N PRO A 274 -11.04 13.25 -1.47
CA PRO A 274 -10.67 14.52 -2.06
C PRO A 274 -10.67 14.43 -3.59
N GLU A 275 -11.08 15.52 -4.24
CA GLU A 275 -10.89 15.66 -5.69
C GLU A 275 -9.46 16.13 -5.96
N LEU A 276 -8.78 15.45 -6.89
CA LEU A 276 -7.46 15.85 -7.35
C LEU A 276 -7.58 16.96 -8.39
N VAL A 277 -6.73 17.97 -8.28
CA VAL A 277 -6.63 19.04 -9.29
C VAL A 277 -5.60 18.62 -10.33
N ALA A 278 -5.97 18.61 -11.61
CA ALA A 278 -5.02 18.35 -12.70
C ALA A 278 -4.18 19.60 -12.98
N GLU A 279 -2.87 19.42 -13.14
CA GLU A 279 -1.91 20.49 -13.36
C GLU A 279 -1.45 20.52 -14.83
N ALA A 280 -0.93 21.68 -15.27
CA ALA A 280 -0.50 21.88 -16.66
C ALA A 280 0.71 21.02 -17.07
N ASP A 281 1.49 20.54 -16.10
CA ASP A 281 2.65 19.66 -16.28
C ASP A 281 2.27 18.18 -16.43
N GLY A 282 0.96 17.86 -16.49
CA GLY A 282 0.45 16.49 -16.59
C GLY A 282 0.40 15.73 -15.25
N THR A 283 0.78 16.38 -14.15
CA THR A 283 0.65 15.83 -12.80
C THR A 283 -0.67 16.25 -12.15
N HIS A 284 -0.88 15.85 -10.90
CA HIS A 284 -2.04 16.24 -10.10
C HIS A 284 -1.59 16.91 -8.81
N SER A 285 -2.49 17.63 -8.15
CA SER A 285 -2.27 18.21 -6.83
C SER A 285 -3.35 17.73 -5.85
N LEU A 286 -2.91 17.40 -4.63
CA LEU A 286 -3.75 17.19 -3.47
C LEU A 286 -3.40 18.26 -2.42
N LEU A 287 -4.15 19.35 -2.41
CA LEU A 287 -3.90 20.51 -1.55
C LEU A 287 -5.15 20.85 -0.74
N ALA A 288 -4.95 21.35 0.48
CA ALA A 288 -6.05 21.92 1.25
C ALA A 288 -6.55 23.25 0.62
N PRO A 289 -7.80 23.64 0.87
CA PRO A 289 -8.35 24.89 0.36
C PRO A 289 -7.45 26.10 0.67
N GLY A 290 -7.18 26.91 -0.35
CA GLY A 290 -6.36 28.12 -0.23
C GLY A 290 -4.84 27.88 -0.22
N ARG A 291 -4.37 26.63 -0.26
CA ARG A 291 -2.95 26.32 -0.45
C ARG A 291 -2.59 26.26 -1.92
N VAL A 292 -1.36 26.66 -2.23
CA VAL A 292 -0.77 26.60 -3.58
C VAL A 292 0.35 25.58 -3.60
N ARG A 293 0.54 24.92 -4.75
CA ARG A 293 1.64 23.99 -4.92
C ARG A 293 2.95 24.76 -4.94
N LEU A 294 3.90 24.32 -4.12
CA LEU A 294 5.26 24.87 -4.12
C LEU A 294 6.04 24.37 -5.34
N ASP A 295 6.99 25.19 -5.78
CA ASP A 295 7.95 24.87 -6.83
C ASP A 295 9.38 25.19 -6.32
N PRO A 296 10.23 24.18 -6.07
CA PRO A 296 9.97 22.75 -6.25
C PRO A 296 8.96 22.21 -5.22
N CYS A 297 8.20 21.18 -5.63
CA CYS A 297 7.23 20.53 -4.74
C CYS A 297 7.95 19.56 -3.80
N PRO A 298 7.85 19.75 -2.46
CA PRO A 298 8.65 19.00 -1.49
C PRO A 298 8.15 17.57 -1.24
N ALA A 299 6.91 17.26 -1.61
CA ALA A 299 6.27 15.99 -1.31
C ALA A 299 5.40 15.50 -2.46
N TRP A 300 5.56 14.22 -2.79
CA TRP A 300 4.91 13.57 -3.92
C TRP A 300 4.31 12.24 -3.52
N ILE A 301 3.18 11.89 -4.13
CA ILE A 301 2.61 10.55 -4.08
C ILE A 301 2.63 9.98 -5.50
N TYR A 302 3.32 8.85 -5.66
CA TYR A 302 3.37 8.08 -6.89
C TYR A 302 2.40 6.92 -6.78
N VAL A 303 1.36 6.95 -7.61
CA VAL A 303 0.41 5.85 -7.71
C VAL A 303 0.82 4.98 -8.89
N PHE A 304 1.14 3.72 -8.63
CA PHE A 304 1.62 2.78 -9.64
C PHE A 304 0.85 1.46 -9.61
N ASP A 305 1.04 0.60 -10.61
CA ASP A 305 0.50 -0.76 -10.58
C ASP A 305 1.36 -1.68 -11.46
N PRO A 306 1.43 -3.00 -11.21
CA PRO A 306 1.87 -3.95 -12.21
C PRO A 306 1.04 -3.83 -13.49
N ASP A 307 1.68 -3.88 -14.65
CA ASP A 307 0.95 -4.00 -15.90
C ASP A 307 0.38 -5.41 -16.05
N ALA A 308 -0.83 -5.61 -15.52
CA ALA A 308 -1.55 -6.87 -15.62
C ALA A 308 -1.89 -7.29 -17.06
N THR A 309 -1.78 -6.37 -18.03
CA THR A 309 -2.03 -6.64 -19.45
C THR A 309 -0.77 -7.00 -20.23
N SER A 310 0.41 -6.79 -19.64
CA SER A 310 1.68 -7.12 -20.27
C SER A 310 1.82 -8.63 -20.45
N PRO A 311 2.30 -9.11 -21.61
CA PRO A 311 2.68 -10.51 -21.79
C PRO A 311 4.01 -10.85 -21.10
N GLU A 312 4.76 -9.85 -20.62
CA GLU A 312 6.04 -10.03 -19.93
C GLU A 312 5.84 -10.58 -18.52
N THR A 313 6.79 -11.39 -18.07
CA THR A 313 6.80 -11.90 -16.70
C THR A 313 8.21 -11.89 -16.10
N PRO A 314 8.43 -11.29 -14.91
CA PRO A 314 7.46 -10.55 -14.09
C PRO A 314 6.86 -9.31 -14.76
N SER A 315 5.61 -8.97 -14.42
CA SER A 315 4.93 -7.82 -15.04
C SER A 315 5.66 -6.50 -14.69
N PRO A 316 5.92 -5.58 -15.64
CA PRO A 316 6.58 -4.32 -15.33
C PRO A 316 5.72 -3.43 -14.44
N ILE A 317 6.35 -2.54 -13.65
CA ILE A 317 5.65 -1.51 -12.88
C ILE A 317 5.34 -0.31 -13.78
N VAL A 318 4.08 0.13 -13.79
CA VAL A 318 3.64 1.30 -14.54
C VAL A 318 3.15 2.38 -13.58
N LEU A 319 3.73 3.57 -13.68
CA LEU A 319 3.27 4.75 -12.96
C LEU A 319 1.96 5.25 -13.59
N ARG A 320 0.91 5.38 -12.77
CA ARG A 320 -0.43 5.82 -13.18
C ARG A 320 -0.67 7.29 -12.88
N LYS A 321 -0.21 7.78 -11.72
CA LYS A 321 -0.39 9.18 -11.29
C LYS A 321 0.82 9.66 -10.51
N MET A 322 1.11 10.95 -10.66
CA MET A 322 2.03 11.71 -9.82
C MET A 322 1.24 12.83 -9.18
N ILE A 323 1.23 12.88 -7.86
CA ILE A 323 0.38 13.79 -7.08
C ILE A 323 1.28 14.63 -6.18
N GLY A 324 1.40 15.92 -6.45
CA GLY A 324 2.06 16.89 -5.57
C GLY A 324 1.20 17.20 -4.34
N THR A 325 1.81 17.27 -3.18
CA THR A 325 1.10 17.57 -1.92
C THR A 325 2.03 18.20 -0.88
N ASP A 326 1.52 18.39 0.33
CA ASP A 326 2.30 18.74 1.52
C ASP A 326 1.67 18.10 2.78
N ALA A 327 2.43 18.05 3.87
CA ALA A 327 1.96 17.46 5.13
C ALA A 327 0.70 18.17 5.69
N PRO A 328 0.60 19.53 5.67
CA PRO A 328 -0.62 20.22 6.08
C PRO A 328 -1.86 19.82 5.29
N SER A 329 -1.75 19.67 3.96
CA SER A 329 -2.87 19.30 3.09
C SER A 329 -3.35 17.88 3.37
N MET A 330 -2.43 16.93 3.46
CA MET A 330 -2.75 15.56 3.85
C MET A 330 -3.42 15.50 5.24
N SER A 331 -2.93 16.30 6.20
CA SER A 331 -3.52 16.39 7.55
C SER A 331 -4.94 16.94 7.53
N HIS A 332 -5.20 18.01 6.76
CA HIS A 332 -6.53 18.57 6.60
C HIS A 332 -7.54 17.52 6.10
N TRP A 333 -7.21 16.81 5.03
CA TRP A 333 -8.08 15.78 4.47
C TRP A 333 -8.33 14.61 5.44
N ALA A 334 -7.28 14.12 6.10
CA ALA A 334 -7.37 12.95 6.97
C ALA A 334 -7.98 13.25 8.36
N LEU A 335 -7.73 14.43 8.92
CA LEU A 335 -8.02 14.76 10.32
C LEU A 335 -9.09 15.83 10.50
N GLU A 336 -9.48 16.55 9.44
CA GLU A 336 -10.58 17.53 9.49
C GLU A 336 -11.75 17.07 8.62
N VAL A 337 -11.51 16.82 7.32
CA VAL A 337 -12.59 16.49 6.37
C VAL A 337 -13.17 15.11 6.62
N ALA A 338 -12.35 14.07 6.68
CA ALA A 338 -12.84 12.71 6.89
C ALA A 338 -13.59 12.54 8.23
N PRO A 339 -13.10 13.07 9.37
CA PRO A 339 -13.85 13.03 10.62
C PRO A 339 -15.14 13.87 10.59
N ALA A 340 -15.14 15.06 9.99
CA ALA A 340 -16.36 15.86 9.85
C ALA A 340 -17.46 15.13 9.05
N ALA A 341 -17.08 14.46 7.97
CA ALA A 341 -17.99 13.60 7.20
C ALA A 341 -18.52 12.42 8.03
N ALA A 342 -17.67 11.81 8.88
CA ALA A 342 -18.09 10.75 9.79
C ALA A 342 -19.07 11.26 10.88
N LEU A 343 -18.83 12.44 11.45
CA LEU A 343 -19.72 13.08 12.42
C LEU A 343 -21.10 13.36 11.83
N SER A 344 -21.15 13.89 10.60
CA SER A 344 -22.42 14.11 9.89
C SER A 344 -23.20 12.81 9.65
N ASN A 345 -22.51 11.67 9.56
CA ASN A 345 -23.15 10.36 9.43
C ASN A 345 -23.66 9.79 10.75
N ILE A 346 -23.11 10.20 11.91
CA ILE A 346 -23.57 9.71 13.24
C ILE A 346 -25.04 10.05 13.48
N ASP A 347 -25.44 11.25 13.06
CA ASP A 347 -26.80 11.78 13.23
C ASP A 347 -27.78 11.35 12.12
N SER A 348 -27.30 10.57 11.14
CA SER A 348 -28.14 10.09 10.04
C SER A 348 -29.11 8.99 10.48
N GLU A 349 -30.19 8.74 9.70
CA GLU A 349 -31.15 7.66 9.97
C GLU A 349 -30.51 6.25 10.02
N ALA A 350 -29.35 6.08 9.39
CA ALA A 350 -28.55 4.85 9.41
C ALA A 350 -27.31 4.95 10.33
N GLY A 351 -27.16 6.06 11.06
CA GLY A 351 -26.00 6.41 11.86
C GLY A 351 -25.87 5.64 13.18
N MET A 352 -24.86 6.01 13.97
CA MET A 352 -24.48 5.31 15.19
C MET A 352 -25.63 5.23 16.20
N LEU A 353 -26.44 6.28 16.34
CA LEU A 353 -27.59 6.29 17.26
C LEU A 353 -28.68 5.30 16.83
N SER A 354 -28.92 5.16 15.53
CA SER A 354 -29.85 4.16 14.96
C SER A 354 -29.36 2.74 15.20
N VAL A 355 -28.05 2.50 15.04
CA VAL A 355 -27.41 1.21 15.36
C VAL A 355 -27.47 0.92 16.86
N LEU A 356 -27.19 1.90 17.70
CA LEU A 356 -27.25 1.80 19.15
C LEU A 356 -28.66 1.46 19.62
N SER A 357 -29.68 2.19 19.15
CA SER A 357 -31.09 1.87 19.46
C SER A 357 -31.43 0.44 19.04
N ARG A 358 -31.00 0.01 17.84
CA ARG A 358 -31.25 -1.36 17.37
C ARG A 358 -30.61 -2.42 18.24
N ARG A 359 -29.37 -2.21 18.70
CA ARG A 359 -28.70 -3.12 19.63
C ARG A 359 -29.36 -3.11 21.00
N LEU A 360 -29.67 -1.93 21.54
CA LEU A 360 -30.34 -1.78 22.83
C LEU A 360 -31.73 -2.41 22.83
N LYS A 361 -32.47 -2.43 21.71
CA LYS A 361 -33.77 -3.13 21.62
C LYS A 361 -33.70 -4.62 21.98
N LEU A 362 -32.52 -5.25 21.87
CA LEU A 362 -32.32 -6.64 22.26
C LEU A 362 -32.20 -6.82 23.78
N PHE A 363 -31.75 -5.79 24.49
CA PHE A 363 -31.43 -5.87 25.92
C PHE A 363 -32.42 -5.07 26.79
N TRP A 364 -32.83 -3.88 26.33
CA TRP A 364 -33.70 -2.95 27.03
C TRP A 364 -34.53 -2.10 26.04
N PRO A 365 -35.70 -2.60 25.60
CA PRO A 365 -36.54 -1.95 24.60
C PRO A 365 -37.01 -0.54 24.96
N GLU A 366 -37.29 -0.26 26.23
CA GLU A 366 -37.72 1.04 26.73
C GLU A 366 -36.60 2.07 26.63
N LEU A 367 -35.38 1.70 27.04
CA LEU A 367 -34.18 2.54 26.90
C LEU A 367 -33.88 2.80 25.42
N ALA A 368 -34.07 1.82 24.54
CA ALA A 368 -33.84 2.02 23.12
C ALA A 368 -34.76 3.08 22.47
N LYS A 369 -35.92 3.38 23.08
CA LYS A 369 -36.83 4.44 22.63
C LYS A 369 -36.30 5.84 22.97
N THR A 370 -35.41 6.00 23.94
CA THR A 370 -34.85 7.31 24.32
C THR A 370 -33.69 7.74 23.42
N VAL A 371 -33.09 6.81 22.67
CA VAL A 371 -31.95 7.08 21.76
C VAL A 371 -32.40 7.70 20.44
N VAL A 372 -33.65 7.45 20.02
CA VAL A 372 -34.22 8.08 18.82
C VAL A 372 -35.00 9.30 19.27
N VAL A 373 -34.29 10.39 19.58
CA VAL A 373 -34.94 11.69 19.66
C VAL A 373 -35.44 12.02 18.26
N GLU A 374 -36.73 12.33 18.15
CA GLU A 374 -37.40 12.63 16.88
C GLU A 374 -36.59 13.66 16.08
N LEU A 375 -36.05 13.22 14.93
CA LEU A 375 -35.60 14.13 13.88
C LEU A 375 -36.82 14.94 13.44
N SER A 376 -37.06 16.04 14.14
CA SER A 376 -38.10 17.01 13.84
C SER A 376 -37.66 17.78 12.59
N GLY A 377 -37.94 17.21 11.43
CA GLY A 377 -37.74 17.82 10.12
C GLY A 377 -38.97 17.56 9.25
N ASP A 378 -39.80 18.60 9.12
CA ASP A 378 -40.90 18.81 8.18
C ASP A 378 -41.45 17.59 7.42
N ARG A 379 -42.63 17.11 7.82
CA ARG A 379 -43.50 16.26 6.99
C ARG A 379 -44.85 16.91 6.75
N ASN A 380 -44.83 18.01 6.00
CA ASN A 380 -45.96 18.33 5.13
C ASN A 380 -45.62 17.84 3.71
N ALA A 381 -46.07 16.63 3.37
CA ALA A 381 -46.71 16.29 2.09
C ALA A 381 -46.61 14.80 1.74
N ARG A 382 -47.79 14.20 1.59
CA ARG A 382 -48.18 13.12 0.66
C ARG A 382 -47.69 11.69 0.96
N THR A 383 -48.63 10.96 1.55
CA THR A 383 -48.77 9.50 1.58
C THR A 383 -48.68 8.88 0.18
N PRO A 384 -47.99 7.73 0.04
CA PRO A 384 -48.56 6.63 -0.72
C PRO A 384 -48.64 5.35 0.13
N THR A 385 -49.78 4.69 0.02
CA THR A 385 -50.14 3.42 0.63
C THR A 385 -49.21 2.29 0.15
N SER A 386 -48.50 1.64 1.08
CA SER A 386 -47.90 0.32 0.82
C SER A 386 -48.10 -0.61 2.01
N LYS A 387 -48.48 -1.86 1.70
CA LYS A 387 -48.95 -2.89 2.63
C LYS A 387 -47.85 -3.31 3.63
N PRO A 388 -48.20 -3.70 4.87
CA PRO A 388 -47.22 -4.07 5.88
C PRO A 388 -46.57 -5.43 5.56
N ARG A 389 -45.25 -5.44 5.46
CA ARG A 389 -44.44 -6.65 5.39
C ARG A 389 -44.29 -7.20 6.81
N ARG A 390 -44.83 -8.40 7.07
CA ARG A 390 -44.70 -9.12 8.35
C ARG A 390 -43.22 -9.37 8.66
N THR A 391 -42.68 -8.71 9.67
CA THR A 391 -41.39 -9.04 10.28
C THR A 391 -41.62 -10.24 11.20
N LYS A 392 -40.94 -11.37 10.93
CA LYS A 392 -40.84 -12.48 11.89
C LYS A 392 -39.90 -12.02 13.02
N THR A 393 -40.46 -11.74 14.19
CA THR A 393 -39.70 -11.57 15.43
C THR A 393 -39.19 -12.95 15.84
N ILE A 394 -37.89 -13.21 15.69
CA ILE A 394 -37.24 -14.34 16.35
C ILE A 394 -36.79 -13.81 17.71
N GLN A 395 -37.54 -14.10 18.76
CA GLN A 395 -37.07 -13.93 20.14
C GLN A 395 -36.11 -15.09 20.43
N ALA A 396 -34.80 -14.83 20.40
CA ALA A 396 -33.84 -15.73 21.01
C ALA A 396 -33.84 -15.48 22.54
N PRO A 397 -33.95 -16.50 23.39
CA PRO A 397 -33.86 -16.33 24.84
C PRO A 397 -32.48 -15.80 25.22
N LEU A 398 -32.43 -14.82 26.14
CA LEU A 398 -31.19 -14.17 26.62
C LEU A 398 -30.09 -15.18 27.03
N ALA A 399 -30.51 -16.32 27.60
CA ALA A 399 -29.63 -17.41 28.02
C ALA A 399 -28.80 -18.04 26.87
N ALA A 400 -29.29 -17.99 25.63
CA ALA A 400 -28.57 -18.51 24.47
C ALA A 400 -27.47 -17.53 23.96
N VAL A 401 -27.57 -16.24 24.30
CA VAL A 401 -26.60 -15.21 23.92
C VAL A 401 -25.45 -15.14 24.92
N GLU A 402 -25.74 -15.36 26.21
CA GLU A 402 -24.73 -15.45 27.27
C GLU A 402 -23.85 -16.70 27.13
N GLN A 403 -24.41 -17.83 26.67
CA GLN A 403 -23.64 -19.06 26.41
C GLN A 403 -22.77 -19.00 25.14
N SER A 404 -23.01 -18.03 24.24
CA SER A 404 -22.20 -17.84 23.02
C SER A 404 -21.14 -16.74 23.15
N SER A 405 -20.98 -16.14 24.33
CA SER A 405 -19.97 -15.12 24.57
C SER A 405 -18.66 -15.77 25.04
N ASP A 406 -17.71 -15.94 24.12
CA ASP A 406 -16.34 -16.40 24.41
C ASP A 406 -15.48 -15.35 25.16
N TYR A 407 -16.09 -14.24 25.60
CA TYR A 407 -15.41 -13.20 26.34
C TYR A 407 -15.25 -13.57 27.82
N ALA A 408 -14.18 -14.30 28.12
CA ALA A 408 -13.55 -14.21 29.44
C ALA A 408 -12.77 -12.89 29.46
N GLY A 409 -13.01 -12.01 30.45
CA GLY A 409 -12.30 -10.74 30.56
C GLY A 409 -10.76 -10.89 30.52
N PRO A 410 -10.01 -9.77 30.47
CA PRO A 410 -8.55 -9.81 30.36
C PRO A 410 -7.93 -10.73 31.42
N SER A 411 -7.03 -11.62 31.01
CA SER A 411 -6.35 -12.52 31.95
C SER A 411 -5.49 -11.70 32.93
N PRO A 412 -5.25 -12.20 34.15
CA PRO A 412 -4.39 -11.53 35.13
C PRO A 412 -2.95 -11.26 34.63
N GLU A 413 -2.53 -11.94 33.57
CA GLU A 413 -1.20 -11.83 32.95
C GLU A 413 -1.09 -10.62 32.01
N ALA A 414 -2.21 -10.06 31.53
CA ALA A 414 -2.23 -8.92 30.61
C ALA A 414 -1.84 -7.57 31.26
N VAL A 415 -1.51 -7.55 32.56
CA VAL A 415 -1.18 -6.33 33.33
C VAL A 415 0.33 -6.15 33.55
N HIS A 416 1.17 -7.09 33.11
CA HIS A 416 2.62 -6.95 33.21
C HIS A 416 3.27 -6.92 31.82
N GLY A 417 3.76 -5.73 31.45
CA GLY A 417 4.45 -5.47 30.19
C GLY A 417 5.71 -6.33 30.04
N GLU A 418 5.90 -6.84 28.83
CA GLU A 418 7.09 -7.57 28.41
C GLU A 418 8.34 -6.70 28.59
N THR A 419 9.38 -7.28 29.19
CA THR A 419 10.73 -6.74 29.19
C THR A 419 11.33 -6.79 27.78
N PRO A 420 12.18 -5.83 27.37
CA PRO A 420 12.73 -5.77 26.02
C PRO A 420 13.73 -6.91 25.76
N ASP A 421 13.66 -7.48 24.55
CA ASP A 421 14.62 -8.45 24.02
C ASP A 421 15.82 -7.68 23.42
N GLU A 422 17.04 -7.95 23.91
CA GLU A 422 18.28 -7.47 23.33
C GLU A 422 18.74 -8.46 22.23
N GLY A 423 18.73 -8.01 20.98
CA GLY A 423 19.21 -8.78 19.82
C GLY A 423 19.41 -7.93 18.57
#